data_AF-A0A7X5LX88-F1
#
_entry.id   AF-A0A7X5LX88-F1
#
_cell.length_a   1.000
_cell.length_b   1.000
_cell.length_c   1.000
_cell.angle_alpha   90.00
_cell.angle_beta   90.00
_cell.angle_gamma   90.00
#
_symmetry.space_group_name_H-M   'P 1'
#
loop_
_entity.id
_entity.type
_entity.pdbx_description
1 polymer ?
#
loop_
_entity_poly.entity_id
_entity_poly.type
_entity_poly.pdbx_seq_one_letter_code
_entity_poly.pdbx_strand_id
1 'polypeptide(L)'
;EDGIFYSNIITEQNGQEVILDARTSDAVAIAVRFNAPIFVFKDILDKAGVNLSVVEDAKQATEQSLEEVIENFLSADDGDFTNEFAKYSKENLTQMLESAVLDEDYERAARIRDELRKRDF
;
A
#
# COMPACT_ATOMS: atom_id res chain seq x y z
N GLU A 1 -14.03 -6.44 1.50
CA GLU A 1 -13.76 -5.52 2.61
C GLU A 1 -12.70 -4.55 2.12
N ASP A 2 -13.04 -3.27 2.04
CA ASP A 2 -12.49 -2.26 1.12
C ASP A 2 -11.05 -1.77 1.43
N GLY A 3 -10.13 -2.65 1.82
CA GLY A 3 -8.72 -2.30 2.04
C GLY A 3 -8.45 -1.32 3.19
N ILE A 4 -9.47 -0.99 3.99
CA ILE A 4 -9.35 -0.07 5.13
C ILE A 4 -8.91 -0.85 6.37
N PHE A 5 -7.74 -0.53 6.90
CA PHE A 5 -7.24 -1.04 8.17
C PHE A 5 -7.65 -0.14 9.33
N TYR A 6 -7.90 -0.75 10.49
CA TYR A 6 -8.20 -0.06 11.74
C TYR A 6 -7.06 -0.30 12.73
N SER A 7 -6.80 0.68 13.60
CA SER A 7 -5.77 0.57 14.63
C SER A 7 -6.22 1.21 15.93
N ASN A 8 -5.72 0.69 17.04
CA ASN A 8 -5.94 1.26 18.36
C ASN A 8 -4.59 1.52 19.03
N ILE A 9 -4.49 2.62 19.75
CA ILE A 9 -3.37 2.92 20.63
C ILE A 9 -3.80 2.55 22.05
N ILE A 10 -3.09 1.61 22.65
CA ILE A 10 -3.31 1.18 24.04
C ILE A 10 -2.29 1.90 24.91
N THR A 11 -2.78 2.66 25.88
CA THR A 11 -1.96 3.41 26.83
C THR A 11 -2.37 3.06 28.25
N GLU A 12 -1.44 3.19 29.19
CA GLU A 12 -1.74 3.03 30.61
C GLU A 12 -1.66 4.40 31.30
N GLN A 13 -2.73 4.78 31.99
CA GLN A 13 -2.77 5.97 32.84
C GLN A 13 -3.18 5.56 34.25
N ASN A 14 -2.29 5.77 35.23
CA ASN A 14 -2.55 5.45 36.64
C ASN A 14 -2.98 3.99 36.89
N GLY A 15 -2.42 3.03 36.16
CA GLY A 15 -2.81 1.61 36.27
C GLY A 15 -4.09 1.24 35.53
N GLN A 16 -4.70 2.18 34.80
CA GLN A 16 -5.88 1.93 33.97
C GLN A 16 -5.50 1.94 32.49
N GLU A 17 -5.89 0.89 31.77
CA GLU A 17 -5.75 0.84 30.32
C GLU A 17 -6.77 1.77 29.66
N VAL A 18 -6.28 2.58 28.72
CA VAL A 18 -7.06 3.48 27.89
C VAL A 18 -6.80 3.12 26.43
N ILE A 19 -7.87 2.82 25.71
CA ILE A 19 -7.85 2.46 24.29
C ILE A 19 -8.31 3.67 23.49
N LEU A 20 -7.48 4.11 22.55
CA LEU A 20 -7.77 5.24 21.66
C LEU A 20 -7.87 4.71 20.22
N ASP A 21 -9.00 4.95 19.58
CA ASP A 21 -9.16 4.69 18.15
C ASP A 21 -8.26 5.65 17.35
N ALA A 22 -7.55 5.12 16.36
CA ALA A 22 -6.59 5.87 15.58
C ALA A 22 -6.54 5.36 14.15
N ARG A 23 -6.23 6.28 13.21
CA ARG A 23 -5.82 5.88 11.87
C ARG A 23 -4.47 5.17 11.95
N THR A 24 -4.28 4.15 11.13
CA THR A 24 -3.08 3.30 11.13
C THR A 24 -1.79 4.12 10.97
N SER A 25 -1.80 5.16 10.12
CA SER A 25 -0.67 6.08 9.95
C SER A 25 -0.27 6.78 11.24
N ASP A 26 -1.26 7.26 12.01
CA ASP A 26 -1.04 8.02 13.23
C ASP A 26 -0.56 7.09 14.36
N ALA A 27 -1.14 5.88 14.47
CA ALA A 27 -0.73 4.87 15.44
C ALA A 27 0.72 4.40 15.22
N VAL A 28 1.12 4.15 13.97
CA VAL A 28 2.49 3.75 13.64
C VAL A 28 3.49 4.88 13.94
N ALA A 29 3.17 6.12 13.56
CA ALA A 29 4.04 7.27 13.83
C ALA A 29 4.27 7.47 15.33
N ILE A 30 3.22 7.34 16.15
CA ILE A 30 3.31 7.41 17.61
C ILE A 30 4.14 6.25 18.15
N ALA A 31 3.88 5.02 17.71
CA ALA A 31 4.62 3.85 18.17
C ALA A 31 6.13 3.99 17.90
N VAL A 32 6.53 4.44 16.70
CA VAL A 32 7.93 4.72 16.37
C VAL A 32 8.50 5.84 17.23
N ARG A 33 7.76 6.94 17.42
CA ARG A 33 8.23 8.11 18.17
C ARG A 33 8.52 7.82 19.63
N PHE A 34 7.78 6.89 20.23
CA PHE A 34 7.90 6.47 21.63
C PHE A 34 8.53 5.09 21.80
N ASN A 35 8.99 4.48 20.70
CA ASN A 35 9.57 3.14 20.67
C ASN A 35 8.65 2.09 21.34
N ALA A 36 7.34 2.24 21.12
CA ALA A 36 6.31 1.36 21.65
C ALA A 36 6.15 0.11 20.76
N PRO A 37 5.80 -1.04 21.34
CA PRO A 37 5.60 -2.27 20.58
C PRO A 37 4.36 -2.16 19.67
N ILE A 38 4.48 -2.70 18.46
CA ILE A 38 3.40 -2.76 17.47
C ILE A 38 2.94 -4.21 17.37
N PHE A 39 1.62 -4.41 17.43
CA PHE A 39 0.99 -5.72 17.28
C PHE A 39 -0.02 -5.68 16.13
N VAL A 40 -0.16 -6.82 15.46
CA VAL A 40 -1.11 -6.99 14.36
C VAL A 40 -1.79 -8.35 14.50
N PHE A 41 -3.04 -8.45 14.03
CA PHE A 41 -3.72 -9.74 13.99
C PHE A 41 -3.04 -10.68 13.00
N LYS A 42 -2.93 -11.95 13.38
CA LYS A 42 -2.32 -12.99 12.55
C LYS A 42 -2.96 -13.06 11.17
N ASP A 43 -4.29 -12.99 11.07
CA ASP A 43 -5.00 -13.06 9.80
C ASP A 43 -4.67 -11.88 8.86
N ILE A 44 -4.33 -10.70 9.42
CA ILE A 44 -3.88 -9.54 8.64
C ILE A 44 -2.44 -9.75 8.18
N LEU A 45 -1.57 -10.26 9.07
CA LEU A 45 -0.20 -10.61 8.74
C LEU A 45 -0.12 -11.73 7.68
N ASP A 46 -0.99 -12.72 7.72
CA ASP A 46 -0.99 -13.83 6.74
C ASP A 46 -1.47 -13.35 5.36
N LYS A 47 -2.30 -12.29 5.30
CA LYS A 47 -2.82 -11.72 4.04
C LYS A 47 -1.91 -10.66 3.43
N ALA A 48 -1.30 -9.81 4.25
CA ALA A 48 -0.56 -8.62 3.82
C ALA A 48 0.91 -8.63 4.28
N GLY A 49 1.30 -9.57 5.13
CA GLY A 49 2.67 -9.69 5.62
C GLY A 49 3.59 -10.19 4.53
N VAL A 50 4.64 -9.42 4.27
CA VAL A 50 5.73 -9.84 3.39
C VAL A 50 6.67 -10.72 4.20
N ASN A 51 6.92 -11.93 3.71
CA ASN A 51 7.85 -12.84 4.36
C ASN A 51 9.29 -12.42 4.04
N LEU A 52 9.88 -11.56 4.87
CA LEU A 52 11.27 -11.12 4.73
C LEU A 52 12.29 -12.25 4.99
N SER A 53 11.89 -13.41 5.54
CA SER A 53 12.84 -14.53 5.75
C SER A 53 13.28 -15.19 4.43
N VAL A 54 12.58 -14.95 3.32
CA VAL A 54 13.06 -15.30 1.97
C VAL A 54 14.29 -14.46 1.57
N VAL A 55 14.53 -13.33 2.25
CA VAL A 55 15.69 -12.46 2.04
C VAL A 55 16.89 -12.87 2.91
N GLU A 56 16.68 -13.58 4.03
CA GLU A 56 17.77 -13.98 4.93
C GLU A 56 18.55 -15.23 4.45
N ASP A 57 17.91 -16.14 3.72
CA ASP A 57 18.62 -17.25 3.04
C ASP A 57 19.46 -16.76 1.84
N ALA A 58 19.23 -15.52 1.40
CA ALA A 58 20.07 -14.81 0.44
C ALA A 58 21.09 -13.93 1.19
N LYS A 59 22.05 -14.53 1.89
CA LYS A 59 23.26 -13.85 2.43
C LYS A 59 24.17 -13.19 1.37
N GLN A 60 23.65 -12.91 0.17
CA GLN A 60 24.32 -12.16 -0.90
C GLN A 60 23.37 -11.20 -1.66
N ALA A 61 22.16 -10.90 -1.16
CA ALA A 61 21.32 -9.86 -1.75
C ALA A 61 21.58 -8.51 -1.07
N THR A 62 22.24 -7.63 -1.81
CA THR A 62 22.61 -6.24 -1.49
C THR A 62 21.46 -5.45 -0.87
N GLU A 63 21.79 -4.46 -0.02
CA GLU A 63 20.87 -3.45 0.56
C GLU A 63 19.81 -2.96 -0.45
N GLN A 64 20.21 -2.80 -1.72
CA GLN A 64 19.33 -2.48 -2.87
C GLN A 64 18.05 -3.32 -2.97
N SER A 65 18.08 -4.61 -2.60
CA SER A 65 16.90 -5.49 -2.67
C SER A 65 15.87 -5.21 -1.58
N LEU A 66 16.29 -4.67 -0.43
CA LEU A 66 15.40 -4.31 0.67
C LEU A 66 14.74 -2.95 0.37
N GLU A 67 15.51 -1.98 -0.13
CA GLU A 67 15.00 -0.70 -0.61
C GLU A 67 13.97 -0.89 -1.73
N GLU A 68 14.21 -1.78 -2.71
CA GLU A 68 13.25 -2.08 -3.78
C GLU A 68 11.94 -2.70 -3.26
N VAL A 69 12.01 -3.56 -2.23
CA VAL A 69 10.81 -4.17 -1.61
C VAL A 69 10.04 -3.13 -0.78
N ILE A 70 10.75 -2.27 -0.06
CA ILE A 70 10.16 -1.16 0.71
C ILE A 70 9.55 -0.13 -0.24
N GLU A 71 10.21 0.22 -1.34
CA GLU A 71 9.70 1.16 -2.35
C GLU A 71 8.44 0.60 -3.03
N ASN A 72 8.42 -0.69 -3.37
CA ASN A 72 7.23 -1.36 -3.89
C ASN A 72 6.07 -1.40 -2.88
N PHE A 73 6.34 -1.47 -1.57
CA PHE A 73 5.33 -1.46 -0.52
C PHE A 73 4.84 -0.04 -0.18
N LEU A 74 5.74 0.96 -0.16
CA LEU A 74 5.38 2.37 0.01
C LEU A 74 4.58 2.90 -1.19
N SER A 75 4.81 2.34 -2.38
CA SER A 75 3.98 2.59 -3.57
C SER A 75 2.59 1.95 -3.48
N ALA A 76 2.36 1.03 -2.53
CA ALA A 76 1.08 0.34 -2.38
C ALA A 76 0.08 1.07 -1.46
N ASP A 77 0.51 2.12 -0.74
CA ASP A 77 -0.36 2.94 0.13
C ASP A 77 -0.91 4.20 -0.57
N ASP A 78 -0.50 4.46 -1.81
CA ASP A 78 -1.08 5.50 -2.67
C ASP A 78 -1.78 4.85 -3.88
N GLY A 79 -2.78 4.00 -3.61
CA GLY A 79 -3.81 3.63 -4.58
C GLY A 79 -3.38 3.06 -5.94
N ASP A 80 -2.17 2.51 -6.11
CA ASP A 80 -1.70 2.07 -7.43
C ASP A 80 -1.59 0.54 -7.51
N PHE A 81 -2.73 -0.07 -7.87
CA PHE A 81 -2.83 -1.46 -8.30
C PHE A 81 -2.08 -1.64 -9.61
N THR A 82 -0.77 -1.81 -9.54
CA THR A 82 0.09 -2.18 -10.68
C THR A 82 0.02 -1.21 -11.86
N ASN A 83 1.16 -1.03 -12.50
CA ASN A 83 1.20 -0.39 -13.79
C ASN A 83 0.63 -1.32 -14.90
N GLU A 84 -0.62 -1.80 -14.72
CA GLU A 84 -1.36 -2.67 -15.64
C GLU A 84 -1.42 -2.00 -17.02
N PHE A 85 -1.52 -0.67 -17.02
CA PHE A 85 -1.60 0.16 -18.21
C PHE A 85 -0.23 0.55 -18.82
N ALA A 86 0.89 0.42 -18.09
CA ALA A 86 2.23 0.71 -18.62
C ALA A 86 2.59 -0.10 -19.88
N LYS A 87 2.11 -1.34 -19.97
CA LYS A 87 2.48 -2.27 -21.05
C LYS A 87 1.78 -1.97 -22.38
N TYR A 88 0.75 -1.14 -22.38
CA TYR A 88 -0.05 -0.83 -23.57
C TYR A 88 0.50 0.40 -24.31
N SER A 89 0.34 0.44 -25.64
CA SER A 89 0.68 1.61 -26.45
C SER A 89 -0.31 2.76 -26.23
N LYS A 90 0.07 3.98 -26.62
CA LYS A 90 -0.79 5.16 -26.50
C LYS A 90 -2.11 4.99 -27.25
N GLU A 91 -2.08 4.39 -28.45
CA GLU A 91 -3.29 4.09 -29.21
C GLU A 91 -4.21 3.11 -28.46
N ASN A 92 -3.64 2.02 -27.90
CA ASN A 92 -4.41 1.02 -27.17
C ASN A 92 -5.03 1.59 -25.89
N LEU A 93 -4.30 2.43 -25.15
CA LEU A 93 -4.83 3.10 -23.96
C LEU A 93 -5.99 4.04 -24.28
N THR A 94 -5.90 4.76 -25.40
CA THR A 94 -6.98 5.64 -25.87
C THR A 94 -8.24 4.82 -26.19
N GLN A 95 -8.07 3.68 -26.85
CA GLN A 95 -9.18 2.79 -27.17
C GLN A 95 -9.81 2.16 -25.91
N MET A 96 -8.99 1.77 -24.93
CA MET A 96 -9.46 1.23 -23.65
C MET A 96 -10.19 2.30 -22.82
N LEU A 97 -9.75 3.55 -22.87
CA LEU A 97 -10.43 4.68 -22.23
C LEU A 97 -11.83 4.90 -22.82
N GLU A 98 -11.96 4.91 -24.14
CA GLU A 98 -13.26 5.04 -24.82
C GLU A 98 -14.21 3.90 -24.45
N SER A 99 -13.72 2.66 -24.41
CA SER A 99 -14.53 1.51 -23.96
C SER A 99 -14.96 1.66 -22.50
N ALA A 100 -14.05 2.02 -21.60
CA ALA A 100 -14.36 2.16 -20.18
C ALA A 100 -15.41 3.26 -19.91
N VAL A 101 -15.38 4.36 -20.67
CA VAL A 101 -16.42 5.41 -20.58
C VAL A 101 -17.76 4.91 -21.12
N LEU A 102 -17.74 4.12 -22.20
CA LEU A 102 -18.95 3.55 -22.80
C LEU A 102 -19.61 2.50 -21.90
N ASP A 103 -18.79 1.76 -21.15
CA ASP A 103 -19.21 0.77 -20.16
C ASP A 103 -19.53 1.39 -18.78
N GLU A 104 -19.48 2.72 -18.65
CA GLU A 104 -19.68 3.49 -17.40
C GLU A 104 -18.73 3.10 -16.24
N ASP A 105 -17.60 2.45 -16.54
CA ASP A 105 -16.53 2.12 -15.59
C ASP A 105 -15.58 3.32 -15.41
N TYR A 106 -16.08 4.32 -14.67
CA TYR A 106 -15.36 5.56 -14.42
C TYR A 106 -14.08 5.38 -13.61
N GLU A 107 -13.98 4.30 -12.81
CA GLU A 107 -12.79 4.00 -12.01
C GLU A 107 -11.63 3.56 -12.92
N ARG A 108 -11.88 2.62 -13.85
CA ARG A 108 -10.90 2.27 -14.88
C ARG A 108 -10.55 3.46 -15.76
N ALA A 109 -11.54 4.24 -16.18
CA ALA A 109 -11.32 5.40 -17.04
C ALA A 109 -10.38 6.43 -16.38
N ALA A 110 -10.53 6.67 -15.07
CA ALA A 110 -9.65 7.58 -14.33
C ALA A 110 -8.19 7.10 -14.33
N ARG A 111 -7.96 5.81 -14.07
CA ARG A 111 -6.60 5.23 -14.06
C ARG A 111 -5.92 5.29 -15.43
N ILE A 112 -6.64 4.94 -16.50
CA ILE A 112 -6.11 4.98 -17.87
C ILE A 112 -5.79 6.43 -18.29
N ARG A 113 -6.64 7.38 -17.90
CA ARG A 113 -6.43 8.82 -18.16
C ARG A 113 -5.17 9.33 -17.46
N ASP A 114 -4.96 8.95 -16.21
CA ASP A 114 -3.82 9.42 -15.43
C ASP A 114 -2.49 8.84 -15.97
N GLU A 115 -2.49 7.58 -16.44
CA GLU A 115 -1.36 6.98 -17.16
C GLU A 115 -1.10 7.65 -18.53
N LEU A 116 -2.16 7.97 -19.30
CA LEU A 116 -2.01 8.73 -20.54
C LEU A 116 -1.40 10.12 -20.29
N ARG A 117 -1.85 10.80 -19.22
CA ARG A 117 -1.31 12.11 -18.81
C ARG A 117 0.15 12.00 -18.43
N LYS A 118 0.56 10.96 -17.71
CA LYS A 118 1.95 10.72 -17.30
C LYS A 118 2.91 10.58 -18.48
N ARG A 119 2.42 10.18 -19.67
CA ARG A 119 3.23 10.01 -20.89
C ARG A 119 3.32 11.25 -21.78
N ASP A 120 2.41 12.20 -21.59
CA ASP A 120 2.38 13.45 -22.36
C ASP A 120 3.18 14.59 -21.68
N PHE A 121 3.69 14.36 -20.47
CA PHE A 121 4.64 15.21 -19.75
C PHE A 121 6.04 14.58 -19.73
#